data_AF-A0A2A4W6V1-F1
#
_entry.id   AF-A0A2A4W6V1-F1
#
_cell.length_a   1.000
_cell.length_b   1.000
_cell.length_c   1.000
_cell.angle_alpha   90.00
_cell.angle_beta   90.00
_cell.angle_gamma   90.00
#
_symmetry.space_group_name_H-M   'P 1'
#
loop_
_entity.id
_entity.type
_entity.pdbx_description
1 polymer ?
#
loop_
_entity_poly.entity_id
_entity_poly.type
_entity_poly.pdbx_seq_one_letter_code
_entity_poly.pdbx_strand_id
1 'polypeptide(L)'
;MNIPNNHKGFTLVEVMIAVFVLAIGLLGMAGLQMTSLKNNHSAYLRTQAVEYAYDIADRMRANSVGLTSGGALIGGSYDNQTPTQNTNCYYDPVTDTTTGCTPTQMAGNDLFELITSGAGSELPTGTSVICIDSTPNDGVPATVACDGVGNVFAIKVWWTDDRSGTPKLFVTTVGF
;
A
#
# COMPACT_ATOMS: atom_id res chain seq x y z
N MET A 1 64.61 -43.10 -4.22
CA MET A 1 64.14 -42.02 -3.32
C MET A 1 62.66 -42.29 -3.06
N ASN A 2 62.34 -42.84 -1.89
CA ASN A 2 60.98 -43.31 -1.58
C ASN A 2 60.26 -42.22 -0.79
N ILE A 3 59.25 -41.58 -1.39
CA ILE A 3 58.40 -40.60 -0.69
C ILE A 3 57.31 -41.41 0.03
N PRO A 4 57.26 -41.43 1.38
CA PRO A 4 56.19 -42.12 2.08
C PRO A 4 54.86 -41.38 1.85
N ASN A 5 53.98 -42.01 1.07
CA ASN A 5 52.60 -41.57 0.86
C ASN A 5 51.76 -41.84 2.12
N ASN A 6 51.74 -40.89 3.06
CA ASN A 6 50.88 -40.94 4.24
C ASN A 6 49.47 -40.41 3.93
N HIS A 7 48.74 -41.14 3.09
CA HIS A 7 47.33 -40.84 2.83
C HIS A 7 46.51 -41.46 3.97
N LYS A 8 46.31 -40.70 5.04
CA LYS A 8 45.30 -41.04 6.05
C LYS A 8 43.93 -40.86 5.38
N GLY A 9 43.31 -41.98 4.99
CA GLY A 9 41.95 -41.96 4.43
C GLY A 9 40.98 -41.29 5.40
N PHE A 10 40.06 -40.50 4.85
CA PHE A 10 38.93 -39.90 5.56
C PHE A 10 38.27 -40.95 6.45
N THR A 11 38.16 -40.67 7.76
CA THR A 11 37.39 -41.56 8.63
C THR A 11 35.90 -41.35 8.37
N LEU A 12 35.08 -42.39 8.47
CA LEU A 12 33.62 -42.28 8.29
C LEU A 12 32.99 -41.23 9.24
N VAL A 13 33.60 -41.05 10.41
CA VAL A 13 33.22 -40.03 11.40
C VAL A 13 33.42 -38.61 10.88
N GLU A 14 34.48 -38.35 10.09
CA GLU A 14 34.77 -37.03 9.54
C GLU A 14 33.72 -36.60 8.51
N VAL A 15 33.26 -37.52 7.67
CA VAL A 15 32.17 -37.28 6.72
C VAL A 15 30.85 -37.03 7.45
N MET A 16 30.56 -37.78 8.53
CA MET A 16 29.36 -37.56 9.33
C MET A 16 29.35 -36.18 9.99
N ILE A 17 30.49 -35.74 10.54
CA ILE A 17 30.61 -34.40 11.13
C ILE A 17 30.44 -33.33 10.04
N ALA A 18 31.05 -33.50 8.86
CA ALA A 18 30.91 -32.56 7.75
C ALA A 18 29.44 -32.40 7.29
N VAL A 19 28.72 -33.51 7.13
CA VAL A 19 27.30 -33.50 6.76
C VAL A 19 26.43 -32.88 7.86
N PHE A 20 26.75 -33.14 9.13
CA PHE A 20 26.03 -32.55 10.27
C PHE A 20 26.19 -31.03 10.33
N VAL A 21 27.43 -30.52 10.19
CA VAL A 21 27.70 -29.08 10.15
C VAL A 21 27.03 -28.44 8.93
N LEU A 22 27.08 -29.10 7.76
CA LEU A 22 26.40 -28.64 6.56
C LEU A 22 24.88 -28.54 6.78
N ALA A 23 24.26 -29.54 7.40
CA ALA A 23 22.82 -29.54 7.68
C ALA A 23 22.41 -28.35 8.58
N ILE A 24 23.18 -28.06 9.63
CA ILE A 24 22.95 -26.88 10.49
C ILE A 24 23.12 -25.58 9.69
N GLY A 25 24.16 -25.50 8.85
CA GLY A 25 24.39 -24.34 7.98
C GLY A 25 23.23 -24.09 7.02
N LEU A 26 22.69 -25.13 6.40
CA LEU A 26 21.54 -25.05 5.49
C LEU A 26 20.26 -24.62 6.22
N LEU A 27 20.00 -25.12 7.42
CA LEU A 27 18.87 -24.69 8.25
C LEU A 27 18.98 -23.21 8.64
N GLY A 28 20.19 -22.75 8.98
CA GLY A 28 20.45 -21.33 9.23
C GLY A 28 20.14 -20.46 8.01
N MET A 29 20.61 -20.87 6.82
CA MET A 29 20.31 -20.15 5.58
C MET A 29 18.82 -20.16 5.22
N ALA A 30 18.11 -21.27 5.44
CA ALA A 30 16.68 -21.36 5.19
C ALA A 30 15.89 -20.37 6.07
N GLY A 31 16.28 -20.21 7.34
CA GLY A 31 15.71 -19.21 8.24
C GLY A 31 15.90 -17.78 7.71
N LEU A 32 17.12 -17.44 7.28
CA LEU A 32 17.42 -16.13 6.70
C LEU A 32 16.63 -15.86 5.41
N GLN A 33 16.50 -16.87 4.53
CA GLN A 33 15.69 -16.76 3.31
C GLN A 33 14.22 -16.48 3.61
N MET A 34 13.64 -17.17 4.60
CA MET A 34 12.26 -16.94 5.01
C MET A 34 12.03 -15.52 5.55
N THR A 35 12.93 -15.03 6.41
CA THR A 35 12.87 -13.65 6.92
C THR A 35 13.01 -12.63 5.78
N SER A 36 13.91 -12.87 4.83
CA SER A 36 14.08 -12.01 3.66
C SER A 36 12.81 -11.95 2.81
N LEU A 37 12.18 -13.10 2.55
CA LEU A 37 10.91 -13.15 1.81
C LEU A 37 9.79 -12.39 2.52
N LYS A 38 9.66 -12.55 3.85
CA LYS A 38 8.67 -11.79 4.63
C LYS A 38 8.89 -10.29 4.52
N ASN A 39 10.14 -9.83 4.69
CA ASN A 39 10.48 -8.41 4.61
C ASN A 39 10.25 -7.85 3.21
N ASN A 40 10.61 -8.60 2.16
CA ASN A 40 10.36 -8.21 0.77
C ASN A 40 8.86 -8.08 0.49
N HIS A 41 8.04 -9.00 1.00
CA HIS A 41 6.58 -8.94 0.84
C HIS A 41 5.97 -7.72 1.55
N SER A 42 6.38 -7.46 2.81
CA SER A 42 5.95 -6.25 3.54
C SER A 42 6.35 -4.97 2.79
N ALA A 43 7.57 -4.91 2.25
CA ALA A 43 8.04 -3.77 1.47
C ALA A 43 7.24 -3.60 0.17
N TYR A 44 6.93 -4.69 -0.54
CA TYR A 44 6.10 -4.68 -1.74
C TYR A 44 4.69 -4.14 -1.48
N LEU A 45 4.03 -4.59 -0.41
CA LEU A 45 2.70 -4.08 -0.03
C LEU A 45 2.74 -2.59 0.32
N ARG A 46 3.80 -2.15 1.02
CA ARG A 46 3.99 -0.73 1.32
C ARG A 46 4.18 0.09 0.04
N THR A 47 4.94 -0.40 -0.94
CA THR A 47 5.10 0.27 -2.24
C THR A 47 3.76 0.42 -2.95
N GLN A 48 2.96 -0.64 -3.03
CA GLN A 48 1.62 -0.54 -3.63
C GLN A 48 0.72 0.47 -2.91
N ALA A 49 0.70 0.47 -1.57
CA ALA A 49 -0.07 1.46 -0.81
C ALA A 49 0.36 2.91 -1.10
N VAL A 50 1.67 3.12 -1.26
CA VAL A 50 2.25 4.41 -1.64
C VAL A 50 1.83 4.80 -3.06
N GLU A 51 1.90 3.87 -4.02
CA GLU A 51 1.49 4.10 -5.40
C GLU A 51 0.02 4.49 -5.50
N TYR A 52 -0.90 3.77 -4.83
CA TYR A 52 -2.33 4.14 -4.81
C TYR A 52 -2.59 5.48 -4.15
N ALA A 53 -1.87 5.79 -3.06
CA ALA A 53 -2.01 7.07 -2.38
C ALA A 53 -1.53 8.25 -3.24
N TYR A 54 -0.50 8.07 -4.07
CA TYR A 54 -0.06 9.09 -5.01
C TYR A 54 -0.92 9.17 -6.26
N ASP A 55 -1.42 8.04 -6.78
CA ASP A 55 -2.37 8.02 -7.89
C ASP A 55 -3.62 8.84 -7.55
N ILE A 56 -4.22 8.61 -6.38
CA ILE A 56 -5.38 9.41 -5.96
C ILE A 56 -5.03 10.87 -5.68
N ALA A 57 -3.83 11.16 -5.16
CA ALA A 57 -3.36 12.53 -4.98
C ALA A 57 -3.25 13.28 -6.32
N ASP A 58 -2.81 12.60 -7.38
CA ASP A 58 -2.70 13.18 -8.71
C ASP A 58 -4.07 13.35 -9.38
N ARG A 59 -4.99 12.41 -9.19
CA ARG A 59 -6.39 12.54 -9.60
C ARG A 59 -7.09 13.72 -8.91
N MET A 60 -6.87 13.88 -7.60
CA MET A 60 -7.33 15.03 -6.84
C MET A 60 -6.82 16.34 -7.46
N ARG A 61 -5.51 16.44 -7.75
CA ARG A 61 -4.93 17.62 -8.41
C ARG A 61 -5.53 17.88 -9.80
N ALA A 62 -5.80 16.83 -10.57
CA ALA A 62 -6.48 16.95 -11.85
C ALA A 62 -7.92 17.50 -11.69
N ASN A 63 -8.61 17.14 -10.60
CA ASN A 63 -9.91 17.68 -10.20
C ASN A 63 -9.80 18.82 -9.17
N SER A 64 -8.89 19.78 -9.41
CA SER A 64 -8.65 20.89 -8.48
C SER A 64 -9.89 21.71 -8.10
N VAL A 65 -10.87 21.82 -9.02
CA VAL A 65 -12.15 22.50 -8.76
C VAL A 65 -12.95 21.79 -7.66
N GLY A 66 -12.85 20.46 -7.59
CA GLY A 66 -13.51 19.65 -6.57
C GLY A 66 -12.86 19.73 -5.19
N LEU A 67 -11.67 20.34 -5.05
CA LEU A 67 -10.97 20.37 -3.77
C LEU A 67 -11.45 21.48 -2.84
N THR A 68 -12.14 22.49 -3.36
CA THR A 68 -12.62 23.62 -2.57
C THR A 68 -14.11 23.84 -2.72
N SER A 69 -14.75 24.32 -1.66
CA SER A 69 -16.10 24.84 -1.66
C SER A 69 -16.08 26.26 -1.07
N GLY A 70 -16.56 27.25 -1.83
CA GLY A 70 -16.52 28.65 -1.39
C GLY A 70 -15.11 29.21 -1.13
N GLY A 71 -14.07 28.64 -1.74
CA GLY A 71 -12.67 29.07 -1.57
C GLY A 71 -11.94 28.45 -0.38
N ALA A 72 -12.56 27.53 0.35
CA ALA A 72 -11.94 26.75 1.43
C ALA A 72 -11.88 25.26 1.06
N LEU A 73 -10.88 24.54 1.58
CA LEU A 73 -10.80 23.07 1.41
C LEU A 73 -11.92 22.37 2.19
N ILE A 74 -12.34 22.94 3.32
CA ILE A 74 -13.45 22.44 4.14
C ILE A 74 -14.74 22.41 3.31
N GLY A 75 -15.37 21.23 3.26
CA GLY A 75 -16.53 20.99 2.41
C GLY A 75 -16.20 20.79 0.94
N GLY A 76 -14.91 20.68 0.58
CA GLY A 76 -14.46 20.21 -0.72
C GLY A 76 -14.92 18.79 -1.00
N SER A 77 -15.12 18.48 -2.26
CA SER A 77 -15.68 17.24 -2.75
C SER A 77 -14.77 16.02 -2.59
N TYR A 78 -13.63 16.07 -1.89
CA TYR A 78 -12.87 14.86 -1.51
C TYR A 78 -12.90 14.61 0.01
N ASP A 79 -13.49 15.52 0.79
CA ASP A 79 -13.57 15.38 2.24
C ASP A 79 -14.63 14.34 2.62
N ASN A 80 -14.19 13.20 3.16
CA ASN A 80 -15.03 12.11 3.64
C ASN A 80 -16.15 11.71 2.65
N GLN A 81 -15.82 11.71 1.35
CA GLN A 81 -16.79 11.41 0.32
C GLN A 81 -17.22 9.95 0.35
N THR A 82 -18.47 9.73 -0.04
CA THR A 82 -18.98 8.39 -0.28
C THR A 82 -18.53 7.90 -1.66
N PRO A 83 -17.81 6.77 -1.75
CA PRO A 83 -17.43 6.17 -3.03
C PRO A 83 -18.67 5.86 -3.87
N THR A 84 -18.73 6.38 -5.08
CA THR A 84 -19.88 6.22 -5.97
C THR A 84 -19.42 6.07 -7.42
N GLN A 85 -19.80 4.96 -8.05
CA GLN A 85 -19.47 4.72 -9.45
C GLN A 85 -20.18 5.75 -10.34
N ASN A 86 -19.43 6.37 -11.25
CA ASN A 86 -20.00 7.22 -12.29
C ASN A 86 -19.32 6.96 -13.64
N THR A 87 -20.01 6.25 -14.52
CA THR A 87 -19.52 5.87 -15.85
C THR A 87 -19.36 7.05 -16.81
N ASN A 88 -19.98 8.19 -16.51
CA ASN A 88 -19.95 9.38 -17.37
C ASN A 88 -18.75 10.30 -17.08
N CYS A 89 -17.93 9.96 -16.07
CA CYS A 89 -16.70 10.68 -15.75
C CYS A 89 -15.54 10.37 -16.72
N TYR A 90 -15.69 9.36 -17.56
CA TYR A 90 -14.75 9.01 -18.61
C TYR A 90 -15.38 9.23 -19.99
N TYR A 91 -14.54 9.49 -20.99
CA TYR A 91 -14.97 9.58 -22.38
C TYR A 91 -15.47 8.21 -22.85
N ASP A 92 -16.74 8.10 -23.25
CA ASP A 92 -17.27 6.86 -23.83
C ASP A 92 -17.06 6.85 -25.36
N PRO A 93 -16.11 6.05 -25.89
CA PRO A 93 -15.86 5.96 -27.32
C PRO A 93 -16.99 5.28 -28.11
N VAL A 94 -17.93 4.61 -27.43
CA VAL A 94 -19.05 3.90 -28.07
C VAL A 94 -20.21 4.84 -28.35
N THR A 95 -20.46 5.79 -27.45
CA THR A 95 -21.57 6.75 -27.59
C THR A 95 -21.12 8.14 -28.09
N ASP A 96 -19.82 8.43 -28.13
CA ASP A 96 -19.25 9.74 -28.52
C ASP A 96 -19.91 10.90 -27.75
N THR A 97 -20.27 10.65 -26.49
CA THR A 97 -20.88 11.66 -25.63
C THR A 97 -19.91 12.15 -24.58
N THR A 98 -19.61 13.46 -24.61
CA THR A 98 -18.87 14.18 -23.58
C THR A 98 -19.84 14.83 -22.60
N THR A 99 -20.74 14.03 -22.03
CA THR A 99 -21.63 14.51 -20.96
C THR A 99 -20.81 15.01 -19.76
N GLY A 100 -19.63 14.42 -19.55
CA GLY A 100 -18.73 14.73 -18.44
C GLY A 100 -19.39 14.42 -17.09
N CYS A 101 -18.70 14.75 -16.01
CA CYS A 101 -19.27 14.68 -14.68
C CYS A 101 -18.87 15.90 -13.84
N THR A 102 -19.66 16.22 -12.81
CA THR A 102 -19.35 17.34 -11.91
C THR A 102 -18.12 17.02 -11.06
N PRO A 103 -17.43 18.02 -10.50
CA PRO A 103 -16.27 17.78 -9.62
C PRO A 103 -16.58 16.82 -8.46
N THR A 104 -17.79 16.87 -7.90
CA THR A 104 -18.23 15.93 -6.86
C THR A 104 -18.45 14.51 -7.38
N GLN A 105 -19.02 14.38 -8.58
CA GLN A 105 -19.19 13.07 -9.21
C GLN A 105 -17.83 12.43 -9.56
N MET A 106 -16.88 13.25 -10.01
CA MET A 106 -15.52 12.80 -10.30
C MET A 106 -14.83 12.29 -9.03
N ALA A 107 -14.91 13.03 -7.94
CA ALA A 107 -14.35 12.60 -6.66
C ALA A 107 -14.99 11.31 -6.11
N GLY A 108 -16.32 11.18 -6.21
CA GLY A 108 -17.01 9.94 -5.86
C GLY A 108 -16.55 8.75 -6.69
N ASN A 109 -16.33 8.95 -7.98
CA ASN A 109 -15.83 7.91 -8.89
C ASN A 109 -14.37 7.54 -8.63
N ASP A 110 -13.51 8.52 -8.36
CA ASP A 110 -12.11 8.29 -8.01
C ASP A 110 -11.97 7.44 -6.73
N LEU A 111 -12.76 7.77 -5.69
CA LEU A 111 -12.80 6.96 -4.47
C LEU A 111 -13.37 5.56 -4.71
N PHE A 112 -14.36 5.44 -5.61
CA PHE A 112 -14.91 4.14 -6.00
C PHE A 112 -13.84 3.27 -6.66
N GLU A 113 -13.06 3.82 -7.59
CA GLU A 113 -11.97 3.11 -8.26
C GLU A 113 -10.85 2.75 -7.27
N LEU A 114 -10.48 3.66 -6.36
CA LEU A 114 -9.49 3.41 -5.32
C LEU A 114 -9.88 2.21 -4.43
N ILE A 115 -11.16 2.05 -4.11
CA ILE A 115 -11.63 0.97 -3.24
C ILE A 115 -11.90 -0.33 -4.00
N THR A 116 -12.39 -0.27 -5.24
CA THR A 116 -12.81 -1.45 -5.99
C THR A 116 -11.74 -2.05 -6.89
N SER A 117 -10.80 -1.25 -7.36
CA SER A 117 -9.70 -1.67 -8.24
C SER A 117 -8.31 -1.19 -7.80
N GLY A 118 -8.21 -0.59 -6.62
CA GLY A 118 -6.96 -0.08 -6.06
C GLY A 118 -6.70 -0.62 -4.66
N ALA A 119 -6.38 0.30 -3.73
CA ALA A 119 -6.03 -0.02 -2.36
C ALA A 119 -7.04 -0.95 -1.65
N GLY A 120 -8.35 -0.85 -1.94
CA GLY A 120 -9.36 -1.68 -1.26
C GLY A 120 -9.41 -3.15 -1.70
N SER A 121 -8.91 -3.49 -2.90
CA SER A 121 -8.94 -4.84 -3.46
C SER A 121 -7.56 -5.47 -3.60
N GLU A 122 -6.53 -4.67 -3.84
CA GLU A 122 -5.17 -5.15 -4.11
C GLU A 122 -4.29 -5.27 -2.85
N LEU A 123 -4.68 -4.59 -1.76
CA LEU A 123 -4.02 -4.73 -0.46
C LEU A 123 -4.80 -5.68 0.47
N PRO A 124 -4.12 -6.55 1.25
CA PRO A 124 -4.80 -7.41 2.21
C PRO A 124 -5.51 -6.58 3.29
N THR A 125 -6.84 -6.76 3.39
CA THR A 125 -7.73 -5.94 4.24
C THR A 125 -7.61 -4.44 3.99
N GLY A 126 -7.27 -4.09 2.74
CA GLY A 126 -7.04 -2.73 2.29
C GLY A 126 -8.25 -1.84 2.54
N THR A 127 -8.01 -0.66 3.11
CA THR A 127 -9.01 0.40 3.18
C THR A 127 -8.33 1.75 3.06
N SER A 128 -9.08 2.76 2.63
CA SER A 128 -8.57 4.11 2.52
C SER A 128 -9.65 5.14 2.84
N VAL A 129 -9.21 6.31 3.28
CA VAL A 129 -10.07 7.49 3.42
C VAL A 129 -9.29 8.71 2.96
N ILE A 130 -10.04 9.67 2.43
CA ILE A 130 -9.56 11.01 2.16
C ILE A 130 -10.42 11.95 2.98
N CYS A 131 -9.78 12.77 3.80
CA CYS A 131 -10.48 13.70 4.67
C CYS A 131 -9.57 14.85 5.07
N ILE A 132 -10.18 15.92 5.57
CA ILE A 132 -9.41 17.00 6.19
C ILE A 132 -8.99 16.57 7.58
N ASP A 133 -7.69 16.70 7.83
CA ASP A 133 -7.10 16.22 9.07
C ASP A 133 -5.82 16.99 9.42
N SER A 134 -5.76 17.52 10.64
CA SER A 134 -4.59 18.19 11.18
C SER A 134 -3.57 17.23 11.83
N THR A 135 -3.99 16.00 12.15
CA THR A 135 -3.17 14.94 12.77
C THR A 135 -3.13 13.68 11.90
N PRO A 136 -2.67 13.75 10.64
CA PRO A 136 -2.96 12.74 9.62
C PRO A 136 -2.32 11.36 9.86
N ASN A 137 -1.41 11.21 10.84
CA ASN A 137 -0.73 9.94 11.19
C ASN A 137 -1.42 9.16 12.32
N ASP A 138 -2.73 9.35 12.51
CA ASP A 138 -3.51 8.69 13.54
C ASP A 138 -4.69 7.87 12.99
N GLY A 139 -5.50 7.34 13.90
CA GLY A 139 -6.67 6.55 13.56
C GLY A 139 -6.36 5.10 13.17
N VAL A 140 -7.43 4.34 13.01
CA VAL A 140 -7.43 2.95 12.58
C VAL A 140 -8.57 2.74 11.59
N PRO A 141 -8.58 1.64 10.79
CA PRO A 141 -9.65 1.36 9.83
C PRO A 141 -11.09 1.55 10.34
N ALA A 142 -11.35 1.21 11.60
CA ALA A 142 -12.68 1.35 12.20
C ALA A 142 -13.01 2.77 12.70
N THR A 143 -12.00 3.58 13.00
CA THR A 143 -12.13 4.96 13.51
C THR A 143 -11.02 5.80 12.90
N VAL A 144 -11.28 6.31 11.70
CA VAL A 144 -10.28 6.95 10.82
C VAL A 144 -9.66 8.23 11.37
N ALA A 145 -10.21 8.78 12.46
CA ALA A 145 -9.72 9.97 13.16
C ALA A 145 -9.56 11.22 12.27
N CYS A 146 -10.50 11.44 11.35
CA CYS A 146 -10.59 12.70 10.61
C CYS A 146 -11.18 13.78 11.53
N ASP A 147 -10.39 14.78 11.90
CA ASP A 147 -10.83 15.86 12.79
C ASP A 147 -11.58 16.99 12.06
N GLY A 148 -11.49 17.06 10.72
CA GLY A 148 -12.10 18.11 9.91
C GLY A 148 -11.43 19.47 10.09
N VAL A 149 -10.22 19.49 10.64
CA VAL A 149 -9.44 20.69 10.94
C VAL A 149 -8.21 20.76 10.04
N GLY A 150 -7.87 21.97 9.63
CA GLY A 150 -6.66 22.23 8.84
C GLY A 150 -6.96 22.53 7.38
N ASN A 151 -5.88 22.69 6.62
CA ASN A 151 -5.90 23.12 5.22
C ASN A 151 -5.18 22.10 4.33
N VAL A 152 -5.28 20.82 4.66
CA VAL A 152 -4.77 19.73 3.85
C VAL A 152 -5.76 18.57 3.86
N PHE A 153 -5.88 17.89 2.73
CA PHE A 153 -6.49 16.58 2.68
C PHE A 153 -5.44 15.53 3.07
N ALA A 154 -5.75 14.72 4.06
CA ALA A 154 -5.01 13.52 4.40
C ALA A 154 -5.56 12.35 3.59
N ILE A 155 -4.69 11.68 2.85
CA ILE A 155 -4.96 10.41 2.19
C ILE A 155 -4.37 9.34 3.08
N LYS A 156 -5.24 8.60 3.78
CA LYS A 156 -4.84 7.52 4.68
C LYS A 156 -5.15 6.18 4.02
N VAL A 157 -4.15 5.31 3.94
CA VAL A 157 -4.28 3.96 3.39
C VAL A 157 -3.83 2.96 4.45
N TRP A 158 -4.69 2.00 4.77
CA TRP A 158 -4.40 0.92 5.71
C TRP A 158 -4.43 -0.44 5.03
N TRP A 159 -3.57 -1.35 5.51
CA TRP A 159 -3.51 -2.75 5.08
C TRP A 159 -2.87 -3.61 6.17
N THR A 160 -2.90 -4.93 6.04
CA THR A 160 -2.15 -5.85 6.90
C THR A 160 -1.06 -6.56 6.10
N ASP A 161 0.16 -6.68 6.62
CA ASP A 161 1.28 -7.38 5.97
C ASP A 161 1.60 -8.74 6.60
N ASP A 162 0.90 -9.12 7.68
CA ASP A 162 1.05 -10.40 8.33
C ASP A 162 -0.26 -10.92 8.95
N ARG A 163 -0.18 -12.10 9.57
CA ARG A 163 -1.33 -12.77 10.20
C ARG A 163 -1.70 -12.21 11.58
N SER A 164 -0.99 -11.20 12.08
CA SER A 164 -1.31 -10.60 13.39
C SER A 164 -2.59 -9.77 13.35
N GLY A 165 -3.00 -9.33 12.14
CA GLY A 165 -4.14 -8.44 11.95
C GLY A 165 -3.86 -6.99 12.36
N THR A 166 -2.61 -6.65 12.71
CA THR A 166 -2.24 -5.27 13.02
C THR A 166 -2.19 -4.44 11.74
N PRO A 167 -3.03 -3.41 11.59
CA PRO A 167 -3.00 -2.59 10.39
C PRO A 167 -1.73 -1.74 10.33
N LYS A 168 -1.13 -1.68 9.15
CA LYS A 168 -0.17 -0.67 8.73
C LYS A 168 -0.93 0.55 8.24
N LEU A 169 -0.30 1.70 8.31
CA LEU A 169 -0.84 2.98 7.85
C LEU A 169 0.22 3.67 6.98
N PHE A 170 -0.19 4.11 5.80
CA PHE A 170 0.55 5.05 4.98
C PHE A 170 -0.30 6.31 4.80
N VAL A 171 0.37 7.45 4.87
CA VAL A 171 -0.28 8.76 4.83
C VAL A 171 0.49 9.66 3.89
N THR A 172 -0.23 10.35 3.03
CA THR A 172 0.27 11.51 2.31
C THR A 172 -0.77 12.62 2.38
N THR A 173 -0.36 13.86 2.17
CA THR A 173 -1.26 15.02 2.21
C THR A 173 -1.27 15.77 0.89
N VAL A 174 -2.42 16.37 0.58
CA VAL A 174 -2.60 17.28 -0.56
C VAL A 174 -3.09 18.62 -0.02
N GLY A 175 -2.35 19.68 -0.27
CA GLY A 175 -2.70 21.06 0.07
C GLY A 175 -2.58 21.97 -1.14
N PHE A 176 -3.20 23.15 -1.06
CA PHE A 176 -3.16 24.22 -2.07
C PHE A 176 -2.88 25.57 -1.42
#